data_AF-A0A962F9P5-F1
#
_entry.id   AF-A0A962F9P5-F1
#
_cell.length_a   1.000
_cell.length_b   1.000
_cell.length_c   1.000
_cell.angle_alpha   90.00
_cell.angle_beta   90.00
_cell.angle_gamma   90.00
#
_symmetry.space_group_name_H-M   'P 1'
#
loop_
_entity.id
_entity.type
_entity.pdbx_description
1 polymer ?
#
loop_
_entity_poly.entity_id
_entity_poly.type
_entity_poly.pdbx_seq_one_letter_code
_entity_poly.pdbx_strand_id
1 'polypeptide(L)'
;MRGLPALIGLAIALAVTAVIALSGRLVTPPTKQSSLPVTSPSADTRARENVEQQEAQRREADRIAAERAVADKKAAEEHADVERKAAAARAETERAEAARKSEAAQKAETERRRLEAERQAEVARQAAAEHERIDAEKRAAQKLAEARRGEAEARLKADAAEADWRASAAGGVAALQAYLQRHPDGAHAAEARAALDGLLHPRSAREIGGATTRAKAPEAANDTAVRERAPPRTGPRGATTRPSAKPASAQSAERHQRKSAAVARRPQSVLGANGERVIRIARANAPKAPTAASPARMASSATTTKQDKTTAPVMEFFPAEPPPASVRYDVPEATFAAMRAYGEATKFILAALEGGGYAERSFFSTEGGGVAMVTRLERIADDGAPSDSRWSLKQPPDGAVEKTLAFLRGKFAVEPGRYRATLFMLHDRPAPTIVKTSAGGRPERGTTCAALIYEFVSDGSTVRLVENGLSAKEHLAKAGLLKAFEPAR
;
A
#
# COMPACT_ATOMS: atom_id res chain seq x y z
N MET A 1 21.95 3.61 41.96
CA MET A 1 23.07 3.07 42.76
C MET A 1 24.36 3.17 41.95
N ARG A 2 25.25 4.12 42.28
CA ARG A 2 26.63 4.24 41.77
C ARG A 2 27.45 4.81 42.93
N GLY A 3 28.53 4.15 43.37
CA GLY A 3 29.34 4.61 44.51
C GLY A 3 30.19 3.58 45.23
N LEU A 4 29.89 2.28 45.13
CA LEU A 4 30.64 1.23 45.86
C LEU A 4 32.14 1.03 45.51
N PRO A 5 32.63 1.17 44.25
CA PRO A 5 33.99 0.71 43.93
C PRO A 5 35.11 1.57 44.54
N ALA A 6 34.83 2.81 44.96
CA ALA A 6 35.85 3.71 45.51
C ALA A 6 36.34 3.31 46.91
N LEU A 7 35.51 2.67 47.73
CA LEU A 7 35.85 2.34 49.12
C LEU A 7 36.80 1.15 49.26
N ILE A 8 36.79 0.21 48.30
CA ILE A 8 37.60 -1.02 48.37
C ILE A 8 39.09 -0.70 48.18
N GLY A 9 39.43 0.23 47.29
CA GLY A 9 40.83 0.61 47.03
C GLY A 9 41.54 1.23 48.24
N LEU A 10 40.81 2.01 49.06
CA LEU A 10 41.38 2.69 50.23
C LEU A 10 41.78 1.71 51.34
N ALA A 11 40.99 0.66 51.55
CA ALA A 11 41.25 -0.35 52.57
C ALA A 11 42.56 -1.14 52.31
N ILE A 12 42.83 -1.48 51.04
CA ILE A 12 44.00 -2.26 50.65
C ILE A 12 45.30 -1.44 50.86
N ALA A 13 45.28 -0.14 50.52
CA ALA A 13 46.44 0.74 50.68
C ALA A 13 46.87 0.89 52.16
N LEU A 14 45.90 0.98 53.08
CA LEU A 14 46.17 1.07 54.52
C LEU A 14 46.77 -0.23 55.08
N ALA A 15 46.30 -1.40 54.62
CA ALA A 15 46.82 -2.70 55.05
C ALA A 15 48.31 -2.89 54.69
N VAL A 16 48.71 -2.55 53.45
CA VAL A 16 50.11 -2.66 53.00
C VAL A 16 51.03 -1.73 53.80
N THR A 17 50.56 -0.51 54.11
CA THR A 17 51.32 0.48 54.87
C THR A 17 51.60 0.01 56.30
N ALA A 18 50.65 -0.67 56.95
CA ALA A 18 50.80 -1.18 58.31
C ALA A 18 51.85 -2.29 58.43
N VAL A 19 51.95 -3.19 57.43
CA VAL A 19 52.93 -4.28 57.44
C VAL A 19 54.37 -3.77 57.34
N ILE A 20 54.62 -2.77 56.48
CA ILE A 20 55.95 -2.17 56.31
C ILE A 20 56.43 -1.46 57.60
N ALA A 21 55.52 -0.86 58.36
CA ALA A 21 55.86 -0.17 59.61
C ALA A 21 56.29 -1.11 60.74
N LEU A 22 55.86 -2.38 60.74
CA LEU A 22 56.08 -3.30 61.86
C LEU A 22 57.44 -4.03 61.80
N SER A 23 58.04 -4.15 60.61
CA SER A 23 59.32 -4.87 60.39
C SER A 23 60.56 -4.11 60.89
N GLY A 24 60.42 -2.88 61.40
CA GLY A 24 61.53 -1.95 61.63
C GLY A 24 62.32 -2.07 62.94
N ARG A 25 62.04 -3.04 63.83
CA ARG A 25 62.69 -3.14 65.14
C ARG A 25 62.94 -4.57 65.61
N LEU A 26 64.22 -4.99 65.58
CA LEU A 26 64.97 -5.65 66.67
C LEU A 26 66.36 -6.11 66.16
N VAL A 27 67.31 -5.18 66.03
CA VAL A 27 68.74 -5.52 65.87
C VAL A 27 69.42 -5.31 67.21
N THR A 28 69.70 -6.41 67.91
CA THR A 28 70.47 -6.41 69.17
C THR A 28 71.97 -6.44 68.89
N PRO A 29 72.81 -5.70 69.64
CA PRO A 29 74.27 -5.76 69.47
C PRO A 29 74.84 -7.11 69.92
N PRO A 30 75.90 -7.63 69.27
CA PRO A 30 76.51 -8.90 69.65
C PRO A 30 77.28 -8.79 70.96
N THR A 31 76.98 -9.68 71.91
CA THR A 31 77.69 -9.83 73.18
C THR A 31 79.12 -10.30 72.96
N LYS A 32 80.11 -9.66 73.60
CA LYS A 32 81.50 -10.13 73.58
C LYS A 32 81.62 -11.48 74.29
N GLN A 33 82.08 -12.52 73.58
CA GLN A 33 82.42 -13.81 74.18
C GLN A 33 83.95 -13.97 74.32
N SER A 34 84.37 -14.71 75.35
CA SER A 34 85.78 -14.82 75.74
C SER A 34 86.55 -15.82 74.89
N SER A 35 87.77 -15.46 74.51
CA SER A 35 88.68 -16.33 73.76
C SER A 35 89.34 -17.37 74.66
N LEU A 36 89.10 -18.66 74.39
CA LEU A 36 89.91 -19.77 74.89
C LEU A 36 90.84 -20.29 73.77
N PRO A 37 92.04 -20.80 74.11
CA PRO A 37 93.01 -21.25 73.10
C PRO A 37 92.58 -22.57 72.45
N VAL A 38 92.05 -22.49 71.23
CA VAL A 38 91.74 -23.67 70.41
C VAL A 38 93.00 -24.16 69.70
N THR A 39 93.38 -25.43 69.94
CA THR A 39 94.45 -26.11 69.19
C THR A 39 94.09 -26.19 67.72
N SER A 40 94.88 -25.54 66.87
CA SER A 40 94.62 -25.47 65.42
C SER A 40 94.68 -26.86 64.76
N PRO A 41 93.62 -27.33 64.08
CA PRO A 41 93.69 -28.55 63.27
C PRO A 41 94.59 -28.33 62.03
N SER A 42 95.14 -29.44 61.52
CA SER A 42 96.04 -29.44 60.35
C SER A 42 95.35 -28.94 59.08
N ALA A 43 96.14 -28.50 58.10
CA ALA A 43 95.64 -27.96 56.83
C ALA A 43 94.74 -28.95 56.08
N ASP A 44 95.13 -30.24 56.03
CA ASP A 44 94.35 -31.30 55.38
C ASP A 44 92.99 -31.55 56.03
N THR A 45 92.88 -31.33 57.35
CA THR A 45 91.61 -31.48 58.08
C THR A 45 90.63 -30.40 57.64
N ARG A 46 91.08 -29.14 57.63
CA ARG A 46 90.27 -27.99 57.20
C ARG A 46 89.87 -28.08 55.74
N ALA A 47 90.74 -28.62 54.88
CA ALA A 47 90.42 -28.83 53.47
C ALA A 47 89.23 -29.79 53.28
N ARG A 48 89.16 -30.86 54.08
CA ARG A 48 88.03 -31.81 54.07
C ARG A 48 86.77 -31.21 54.67
N GLU A 49 86.89 -30.56 55.83
CA GLU A 49 85.78 -29.85 56.50
C GLU A 49 85.14 -28.80 55.57
N ASN A 50 85.93 -28.04 54.82
CA ASN A 50 85.44 -27.05 53.87
C ASN A 50 84.67 -27.68 52.69
N VAL A 51 85.13 -28.82 52.17
CA VAL A 51 84.42 -29.56 51.10
C VAL A 51 83.11 -30.14 51.61
N GLU A 52 83.12 -30.75 52.80
CA GLU A 52 81.91 -31.30 53.43
C GLU A 52 80.87 -30.21 53.74
N GLN A 53 81.31 -29.05 54.25
CA GLN A 53 80.45 -27.88 54.43
C GLN A 53 79.92 -27.35 53.10
N GLN A 54 80.71 -27.32 52.03
CA GLN A 54 80.26 -26.89 50.71
C GLN A 54 79.26 -27.86 50.08
N GLU A 55 79.43 -29.18 50.28
CA GLU A 55 78.43 -30.17 49.89
C GLU A 55 77.14 -30.05 50.71
N ALA A 56 77.23 -29.85 52.03
CA ALA A 56 76.07 -29.63 52.88
C ALA A 56 75.29 -28.36 52.47
N GLN A 57 75.99 -27.27 52.16
CA GLN A 57 75.40 -26.03 51.63
C GLN A 57 74.73 -26.24 50.27
N ARG A 58 75.31 -27.05 49.37
CA ARG A 58 74.66 -27.43 48.10
C ARG A 58 73.37 -28.20 48.33
N ARG A 59 73.42 -29.27 49.14
CA ARG A 59 72.24 -30.11 49.46
C ARG A 59 71.13 -29.29 50.13
N GLU A 60 71.48 -28.32 50.97
CA GLU A 60 70.52 -27.40 51.59
C GLU A 60 69.93 -26.41 50.57
N ALA A 61 70.75 -25.85 49.68
CA ALA A 61 70.28 -24.98 48.60
C ALA A 61 69.36 -25.73 47.62
N ASP A 62 69.69 -26.97 47.28
CA ASP A 62 68.87 -27.85 46.44
C ASP A 62 67.53 -28.19 47.12
N ARG A 63 67.53 -28.43 48.45
CA ARG A 63 66.29 -28.58 49.25
C ARG A 63 65.43 -27.33 49.21
N ILE A 64 66.01 -26.15 49.48
CA ILE A 64 65.29 -24.87 49.46
C ILE A 64 64.75 -24.58 48.04
N ALA A 65 65.48 -24.93 46.99
CA ALA A 65 65.02 -24.81 45.61
C ALA A 65 63.84 -25.75 45.30
N ALA A 66 63.88 -27.00 45.78
CA ALA A 66 62.78 -27.95 45.63
C ALA A 66 61.52 -27.53 46.41
N GLU A 67 61.68 -27.05 47.66
CA GLU A 67 60.58 -26.54 48.48
C GLU A 67 59.93 -25.30 47.83
N ARG A 68 60.72 -24.39 47.26
CA ARG A 68 60.22 -23.25 46.47
C ARG A 68 59.47 -23.72 45.22
N ALA A 69 60.02 -24.65 44.44
CA ALA A 69 59.35 -25.17 43.25
C ALA A 69 57.99 -25.84 43.57
N VAL A 70 57.86 -26.49 44.73
CA VAL A 70 56.58 -27.03 45.22
C VAL A 70 55.62 -25.91 45.65
N ALA A 71 56.11 -24.88 46.34
CA ALA A 71 55.31 -23.73 46.75
C ALA A 71 54.81 -22.90 45.55
N ASP A 72 55.68 -22.62 44.57
CA ASP A 72 55.37 -21.90 43.33
C ASP A 72 54.35 -22.68 42.49
N LYS A 73 54.53 -24.00 42.36
CA LYS A 73 53.54 -24.87 41.71
C LYS A 73 52.19 -24.79 42.41
N LYS A 74 52.15 -24.90 43.74
CA LYS A 74 50.90 -24.82 44.51
C LYS A 74 50.22 -23.45 44.34
N ALA A 75 50.99 -22.35 44.37
CA ALA A 75 50.47 -21.01 44.14
C ALA A 75 49.89 -20.85 42.72
N ALA A 76 50.52 -21.45 41.71
CA ALA A 76 49.99 -21.48 40.34
C ALA A 76 48.70 -22.31 40.22
N GLU A 77 48.59 -23.44 40.92
CA GLU A 77 47.36 -24.24 40.97
C GLU A 77 46.22 -23.49 41.69
N GLU A 78 46.50 -22.81 42.81
CA GLU A 78 45.53 -21.96 43.52
C GLU A 78 45.09 -20.75 42.67
N HIS A 79 46.01 -20.10 41.94
CA HIS A 79 45.69 -19.01 41.00
C HIS A 79 44.78 -19.49 39.87
N ALA A 80 45.10 -20.62 39.23
CA ALA A 80 44.31 -21.19 38.15
C ALA A 80 42.88 -21.53 38.60
N ASP A 81 42.70 -22.00 39.84
CA ASP A 81 41.37 -22.26 40.41
C ASP A 81 40.59 -21.00 40.77
N VAL A 82 41.26 -19.90 41.15
CA VAL A 82 40.63 -18.58 41.29
C VAL A 82 40.19 -18.05 39.92
N GLU A 83 41.02 -18.16 38.89
CA GLU A 83 40.66 -17.75 37.52
C GLU A 83 39.51 -18.57 36.94
N ARG A 84 39.49 -19.90 37.15
CA ARG A 84 38.36 -20.77 36.76
C ARG A 84 37.05 -20.33 37.42
N LYS A 85 37.08 -20.02 38.73
CA LYS A 85 35.89 -19.52 39.48
C LYS A 85 35.44 -18.14 38.97
N ALA A 86 36.38 -17.24 38.70
CA ALA A 86 36.08 -15.93 38.13
C ALA A 86 35.49 -16.01 36.70
N ALA A 87 36.00 -16.92 35.86
CA ALA A 87 35.48 -17.17 34.53
C ALA A 87 34.06 -17.78 34.57
N ALA A 88 33.80 -18.72 35.49
CA ALA A 88 32.47 -19.29 35.70
C ALA A 88 31.44 -18.23 36.11
N ALA A 89 31.79 -17.35 37.08
CA ALA A 89 30.91 -16.28 37.53
C ALA A 89 30.62 -15.22 36.43
N ARG A 90 31.59 -14.93 35.55
CA ARG A 90 31.37 -14.09 34.36
C ARG A 90 30.39 -14.76 33.39
N ALA A 91 30.62 -16.03 33.05
CA ALA A 91 29.73 -16.77 32.15
C ALA A 91 28.30 -16.94 32.70
N GLU A 92 28.12 -17.06 34.01
CA GLU A 92 26.81 -17.04 34.66
C GLU A 92 26.14 -15.66 34.55
N THR A 93 26.88 -14.58 34.79
CA THR A 93 26.40 -13.20 34.65
C THR A 93 25.97 -12.90 33.20
N GLU A 94 26.77 -13.31 32.21
CA GLU A 94 26.47 -13.15 30.78
C GLU A 94 25.20 -13.93 30.38
N ARG A 95 25.04 -15.17 30.89
CA ARG A 95 23.81 -15.97 30.68
C ARG A 95 22.58 -15.29 31.31
N ALA A 96 22.71 -14.74 32.51
CA ALA A 96 21.62 -14.03 33.18
C ALA A 96 21.24 -12.73 32.45
N GLU A 97 22.20 -12.00 31.88
CA GLU A 97 21.93 -10.83 31.05
C GLU A 97 21.30 -11.22 29.70
N ALA A 98 21.76 -12.29 29.06
CA ALA A 98 21.18 -12.82 27.83
C ALA A 98 19.72 -13.27 28.03
N ALA A 99 19.41 -13.94 29.14
CA ALA A 99 18.05 -14.34 29.50
C ALA A 99 17.13 -13.12 29.71
N ARG A 100 17.59 -12.08 30.42
CA ARG A 100 16.82 -10.83 30.59
C ARG A 100 16.58 -10.12 29.26
N LYS A 101 17.56 -10.15 28.35
CA LYS A 101 17.42 -9.59 26.99
C LYS A 101 16.41 -10.37 26.13
N SER A 102 16.39 -11.71 26.22
CA SER A 102 15.41 -12.52 25.46
C SER A 102 13.99 -12.38 26.02
N GLU A 103 13.81 -12.33 27.34
CA GLU A 103 12.52 -12.05 27.99
C GLU A 103 11.98 -10.66 27.57
N ALA A 104 12.83 -9.62 27.63
CA ALA A 104 12.46 -8.27 27.21
C ALA A 104 12.09 -8.21 25.72
N ALA A 105 12.79 -8.95 24.85
CA ALA A 105 12.48 -9.05 23.43
C ALA A 105 11.13 -9.76 23.17
N GLN A 106 10.87 -10.88 23.85
CA GLN A 106 9.59 -11.59 23.77
C GLN A 106 8.41 -10.71 24.24
N LYS A 107 8.60 -9.94 25.31
CA LYS A 107 7.60 -8.98 25.80
C LYS A 107 7.34 -7.86 24.79
N ALA A 108 8.39 -7.27 24.22
CA ALA A 108 8.27 -6.24 23.19
C ALA A 108 7.61 -6.75 21.89
N GLU A 109 7.90 -7.99 21.47
CA GLU A 109 7.23 -8.61 20.33
C GLU A 109 5.74 -8.86 20.63
N THR A 110 5.41 -9.35 21.83
CA THR A 110 4.03 -9.57 22.27
C THR A 110 3.24 -8.26 22.29
N GLU A 111 3.83 -7.17 22.78
CA GLU A 111 3.22 -5.84 22.75
C GLU A 111 3.04 -5.31 21.33
N ARG A 112 4.03 -5.48 20.45
CA ARG A 112 3.90 -5.14 19.03
C ARG A 112 2.76 -5.90 18.36
N ARG A 113 2.64 -7.21 18.60
CA ARG A 113 1.53 -8.04 18.09
C ARG A 113 0.17 -7.55 18.61
N ARG A 114 0.08 -7.12 19.88
CA ARG A 114 -1.13 -6.51 20.46
C ARG A 114 -1.53 -5.22 19.75
N LEU A 115 -0.59 -4.28 19.57
CA LEU A 115 -0.83 -3.00 18.90
C LEU A 115 -1.19 -3.19 17.41
N GLU A 116 -0.60 -4.17 16.75
CA GLU A 116 -0.95 -4.52 15.36
C GLU A 116 -2.36 -5.10 15.25
N ALA A 117 -2.78 -5.99 16.17
CA ALA A 117 -4.14 -6.51 16.24
C ALA A 117 -5.17 -5.41 16.56
N GLU A 118 -4.84 -4.47 17.44
CA GLU A 118 -5.68 -3.31 17.76
C GLU A 118 -5.87 -2.39 16.55
N ARG A 119 -4.79 -2.10 15.80
CA ARG A 119 -4.84 -1.36 14.54
C ARG A 119 -5.69 -2.08 13.47
N GLN A 120 -5.55 -3.40 13.34
CA GLN A 120 -6.38 -4.20 12.43
C GLN A 120 -7.86 -4.15 12.83
N ALA A 121 -8.17 -4.19 14.13
CA ALA A 121 -9.53 -4.06 14.65
C ALA A 121 -10.10 -2.64 14.47
N GLU A 122 -9.28 -1.58 14.42
CA GLU A 122 -9.72 -0.25 14.01
C GLU A 122 -10.05 -0.19 12.51
N VAL A 123 -9.15 -0.66 11.63
CA VAL A 123 -9.38 -0.69 10.18
C VAL A 123 -10.64 -1.51 9.84
N ALA A 124 -10.87 -2.63 10.51
CA ALA A 124 -12.09 -3.43 10.35
C ALA A 124 -13.37 -2.67 10.76
N ARG A 125 -13.32 -1.87 11.84
CA ARG A 125 -14.44 -1.01 12.27
C ARG A 125 -14.71 0.11 11.26
N GLN A 126 -13.66 0.74 10.73
CA GLN A 126 -13.78 1.78 9.69
C GLN A 126 -14.41 1.21 8.40
N ALA A 127 -13.95 0.04 7.94
CA ALA A 127 -14.50 -0.64 6.76
C ALA A 127 -15.97 -1.05 6.93
N ALA A 128 -16.36 -1.53 8.13
CA ALA A 128 -17.75 -1.85 8.43
C ALA A 128 -18.66 -0.60 8.39
N ALA A 129 -18.21 0.52 8.97
CA ALA A 129 -18.94 1.79 8.95
C ALA A 129 -19.08 2.36 7.52
N GLU A 130 -18.06 2.20 6.66
CA GLU A 130 -18.17 2.57 5.25
C GLU A 130 -19.18 1.68 4.48
N HIS A 131 -19.21 0.36 4.74
CA HIS A 131 -20.21 -0.52 4.14
C HIS A 131 -21.64 -0.13 4.55
N GLU A 132 -21.85 0.19 5.83
CA GLU A 132 -23.16 0.67 6.31
C GLU A 132 -23.55 2.00 5.64
N ARG A 133 -22.61 2.95 5.50
CA ARG A 133 -22.82 4.21 4.78
C ARG A 133 -23.26 3.97 3.34
N ILE A 134 -22.57 3.09 2.63
CA ILE A 134 -22.87 2.72 1.24
C ILE A 134 -24.27 2.09 1.14
N ASP A 135 -24.66 1.23 2.08
CA ASP A 135 -26.00 0.62 2.09
C ASP A 135 -27.10 1.57 2.57
N ALA A 136 -26.80 2.57 3.39
CA ALA A 136 -27.70 3.69 3.68
C ALA A 136 -27.94 4.55 2.42
N GLU A 137 -26.89 4.87 1.67
CA GLU A 137 -26.98 5.62 0.41
C GLU A 137 -27.80 4.88 -0.65
N LYS A 138 -27.55 3.57 -0.86
CA LYS A 138 -28.37 2.72 -1.75
C LYS A 138 -29.85 2.76 -1.37
N ARG A 139 -30.17 2.61 -0.07
CA ARG A 139 -31.56 2.65 0.45
C ARG A 139 -32.22 4.02 0.26
N ALA A 140 -31.45 5.12 0.38
CA ALA A 140 -31.94 6.46 0.10
C ALA A 140 -32.20 6.68 -1.41
N ALA A 141 -31.28 6.24 -2.27
CA ALA A 141 -31.41 6.32 -3.72
C ALA A 141 -32.61 5.50 -4.24
N GLN A 142 -32.84 4.31 -3.68
CA GLN A 142 -34.03 3.49 -4.00
C GLN A 142 -35.33 4.23 -3.66
N LYS A 143 -35.45 4.76 -2.44
CA LYS A 143 -36.65 5.54 -2.02
C LYS A 143 -36.90 6.75 -2.93
N LEU A 144 -35.85 7.44 -3.36
CA LEU A 144 -35.98 8.56 -4.30
C LEU A 144 -36.43 8.11 -5.70
N ALA A 145 -35.98 6.94 -6.18
CA ALA A 145 -36.43 6.36 -7.43
C ALA A 145 -37.90 5.90 -7.37
N GLU A 146 -38.33 5.31 -6.25
CA GLU A 146 -39.72 4.92 -5.99
C GLU A 146 -40.65 6.15 -5.93
N ALA A 147 -40.26 7.21 -5.22
CA ALA A 147 -41.00 8.47 -5.18
C ALA A 147 -41.16 9.09 -6.59
N ARG A 148 -40.06 9.20 -7.36
CA ARG A 148 -40.09 9.69 -8.76
C ARG A 148 -40.97 8.84 -9.67
N ARG A 149 -41.04 7.52 -9.45
CA ARG A 149 -41.95 6.64 -10.20
C ARG A 149 -43.41 6.94 -9.87
N GLY A 150 -43.73 7.17 -8.59
CA GLY A 150 -45.06 7.60 -8.15
C GLY A 150 -45.48 8.95 -8.76
N GLU A 151 -44.59 9.94 -8.75
CA GLU A 151 -44.82 11.24 -9.41
C GLU A 151 -45.06 11.10 -10.92
N ALA A 152 -44.27 10.27 -11.61
CA ALA A 152 -44.42 10.02 -13.04
C ALA A 152 -45.75 9.32 -13.37
N GLU A 153 -46.16 8.34 -12.58
CA GLU A 153 -47.45 7.65 -12.75
C GLU A 153 -48.64 8.59 -12.48
N ALA A 154 -48.54 9.46 -11.46
CA ALA A 154 -49.55 10.46 -11.16
C ALA A 154 -49.71 11.48 -12.31
N ARG A 155 -48.59 11.92 -12.92
CA ARG A 155 -48.63 12.80 -14.12
C ARG A 155 -49.30 12.10 -15.31
N LEU A 156 -48.90 10.87 -15.63
CA LEU A 156 -49.52 10.11 -16.74
C LEU A 156 -51.02 9.90 -16.54
N LYS A 157 -51.49 9.71 -15.29
CA LYS A 157 -52.91 9.64 -14.94
C LYS A 157 -53.63 10.98 -15.14
N ALA A 158 -53.00 12.10 -14.76
CA ALA A 158 -53.55 13.44 -14.98
C ALA A 158 -53.62 13.80 -16.48
N ASP A 159 -52.55 13.55 -17.25
CA ASP A 159 -52.48 13.77 -18.70
C ASP A 159 -53.55 12.95 -19.44
N ALA A 160 -53.81 11.71 -19.00
CA ALA A 160 -54.86 10.86 -19.54
C ALA A 160 -56.28 11.39 -19.22
N ALA A 161 -56.52 11.87 -17.99
CA ALA A 161 -57.80 12.45 -17.58
C ALA A 161 -58.11 13.77 -18.33
N GLU A 162 -57.09 14.59 -18.60
CA GLU A 162 -57.18 15.79 -19.43
C GLU A 162 -57.52 15.46 -20.88
N ALA A 163 -56.92 14.41 -21.45
CA ALA A 163 -57.22 13.95 -22.81
C ALA A 163 -58.67 13.40 -22.92
N ASP A 164 -59.10 12.62 -21.92
CA ASP A 164 -60.48 12.11 -21.82
C ASP A 164 -61.50 13.25 -21.68
N TRP A 165 -61.19 14.30 -20.92
CA TRP A 165 -62.04 15.48 -20.77
C TRP A 165 -62.25 16.20 -22.10
N ARG A 166 -61.15 16.54 -22.80
CA ARG A 166 -61.19 17.20 -24.12
C ARG A 166 -61.98 16.41 -25.15
N ALA A 167 -61.88 15.07 -25.13
CA ALA A 167 -62.69 14.21 -26.00
C ALA A 167 -64.18 14.25 -25.63
N SER A 168 -64.51 14.28 -24.33
CA SER A 168 -65.90 14.30 -23.86
C SER A 168 -66.64 15.60 -24.19
N ALA A 169 -65.96 16.75 -24.15
CA ALA A 169 -66.54 18.06 -24.41
C ALA A 169 -67.13 18.20 -25.83
N ALA A 170 -66.62 17.43 -26.80
CA ALA A 170 -67.14 17.41 -28.18
C ALA A 170 -68.24 16.35 -28.42
N GLY A 171 -68.43 15.40 -27.50
CA GLY A 171 -69.28 14.21 -27.71
C GLY A 171 -70.68 14.25 -27.06
N GLY A 172 -71.04 15.35 -26.40
CA GLY A 172 -72.37 15.55 -25.79
C GLY A 172 -72.69 14.60 -24.63
N VAL A 173 -73.99 14.42 -24.36
CA VAL A 173 -74.54 13.72 -23.18
C VAL A 173 -73.85 12.39 -22.88
N ALA A 174 -73.76 11.50 -23.86
CA ALA A 174 -73.19 10.16 -23.68
C ALA A 174 -71.67 10.20 -23.38
N ALA A 175 -70.93 11.14 -23.99
CA ALA A 175 -69.50 11.27 -23.76
C ALA A 175 -69.18 11.90 -22.40
N LEU A 176 -69.99 12.86 -21.94
CA LEU A 176 -69.90 13.44 -20.59
C LEU A 176 -70.24 12.40 -19.51
N GLN A 177 -71.25 11.55 -19.73
CA GLN A 177 -71.55 10.43 -18.84
C GLN A 177 -70.41 9.41 -18.81
N ALA A 178 -69.83 9.06 -19.96
CA ALA A 178 -68.68 8.16 -20.03
C ALA A 178 -67.42 8.75 -19.38
N TYR A 179 -67.22 10.07 -19.43
CA TYR A 179 -66.17 10.78 -18.68
C TYR A 179 -66.40 10.65 -17.17
N LEU A 180 -67.60 10.98 -16.69
CA LEU A 180 -67.95 10.91 -15.27
C LEU A 180 -67.90 9.49 -14.68
N GLN A 181 -68.10 8.46 -15.50
CA GLN A 181 -67.89 7.06 -15.10
C GLN A 181 -66.41 6.67 -14.98
N ARG A 182 -65.53 7.23 -15.82
CA ARG A 182 -64.07 6.98 -15.74
C ARG A 182 -63.37 7.84 -14.69
N HIS A 183 -63.85 9.07 -14.48
CA HIS A 183 -63.23 10.10 -13.66
C HIS A 183 -64.25 10.73 -12.68
N PRO A 184 -64.86 9.95 -11.76
CA PRO A 184 -65.94 10.45 -10.88
C PRO A 184 -65.48 11.61 -9.97
N ASP A 185 -64.20 11.60 -9.58
CA ASP A 185 -63.54 12.63 -8.76
C ASP A 185 -62.42 13.35 -9.54
N GLY A 186 -62.47 13.31 -10.88
CA GLY A 186 -61.52 14.01 -11.75
C GLY A 186 -61.66 15.53 -11.68
N ALA A 187 -60.62 16.25 -12.09
CA ALA A 187 -60.59 17.73 -12.03
C ALA A 187 -61.81 18.39 -12.71
N HIS A 188 -62.27 17.83 -13.84
CA HIS A 188 -63.41 18.34 -14.60
C HIS A 188 -64.73 17.65 -14.24
N ALA A 189 -64.79 16.84 -13.18
CA ALA A 189 -66.02 16.13 -12.79
C ALA A 189 -67.13 17.09 -12.32
N ALA A 190 -66.80 18.29 -11.85
CA ALA A 190 -67.79 19.34 -11.59
C ALA A 190 -68.30 19.97 -12.90
N GLU A 191 -67.40 20.31 -13.82
CA GLU A 191 -67.70 20.92 -15.11
C GLU A 191 -68.53 19.96 -16.00
N ALA A 192 -68.15 18.68 -16.06
CA ALA A 192 -68.87 17.64 -16.79
C ALA A 192 -70.29 17.41 -16.25
N ARG A 193 -70.50 17.49 -14.92
CA ARG A 193 -71.85 17.42 -14.31
C ARG A 193 -72.70 18.63 -14.71
N ALA A 194 -72.15 19.84 -14.66
CA ALA A 194 -72.85 21.06 -15.06
C ALA A 194 -73.20 21.10 -16.56
N ALA A 195 -72.26 20.69 -17.42
CA ALA A 195 -72.48 20.57 -18.86
C ALA A 195 -73.54 19.51 -19.21
N LEU A 196 -73.54 18.38 -18.49
CA LEU A 196 -74.54 17.31 -18.65
C LEU A 196 -75.94 17.79 -18.25
N ASP A 197 -76.08 18.50 -17.13
CA ASP A 197 -77.36 19.06 -16.68
C ASP A 197 -77.93 20.08 -17.69
N GLY A 198 -77.10 21.01 -18.18
CA GLY A 198 -77.51 22.00 -19.18
C GLY A 198 -77.97 21.39 -20.51
N LEU A 199 -77.46 20.21 -20.89
CA LEU A 199 -77.92 19.46 -22.07
C LEU A 199 -79.22 18.68 -21.82
N LEU A 200 -79.48 18.23 -20.59
CA LEU A 200 -80.69 17.48 -20.22
C LEU A 200 -81.88 18.40 -19.89
N HIS A 201 -81.62 19.60 -19.36
CA HIS A 201 -82.64 20.55 -18.91
C HIS A 201 -82.61 21.91 -19.65
N PRO A 202 -82.63 21.96 -21.00
CA PRO A 202 -82.36 23.17 -21.79
C PRO A 202 -83.39 24.32 -21.65
N ARG A 203 -84.45 24.15 -20.84
CA ARG A 203 -85.44 25.21 -20.56
C ARG A 203 -84.97 26.20 -19.48
N SER A 204 -84.22 25.77 -18.48
CA SER A 204 -83.80 26.63 -17.35
C SER A 204 -82.92 27.81 -17.79
N ALA A 205 -82.05 27.59 -18.77
CA ALA A 205 -81.15 28.60 -19.32
C ALA A 205 -81.87 29.78 -20.01
N ARG A 206 -83.13 29.60 -20.47
CA ARG A 206 -83.82 30.61 -21.29
C ARG A 206 -84.68 31.60 -20.49
N GLU A 207 -85.11 31.25 -19.28
CA GLU A 207 -85.93 32.13 -18.44
C GLU A 207 -85.08 33.12 -17.62
N ILE A 208 -83.85 32.76 -17.25
CA ILE A 208 -82.93 33.64 -16.50
C ILE A 208 -82.49 34.85 -17.34
N GLY A 209 -82.48 34.74 -18.67
CA GLY A 209 -82.12 35.82 -19.59
C GLY A 209 -83.10 37.01 -19.65
N GLY A 210 -84.26 36.93 -18.98
CA GLY A 210 -85.26 38.02 -18.97
C GLY A 210 -85.08 39.06 -17.85
N ALA A 211 -84.33 38.76 -16.79
CA ALA A 211 -84.30 39.56 -15.57
C ALA A 211 -83.29 40.73 -15.61
N THR A 212 -83.72 41.87 -16.18
CA THR A 212 -82.92 43.10 -16.31
C THR A 212 -82.63 43.80 -14.97
N THR A 213 -81.66 43.29 -14.20
CA THR A 213 -81.21 43.88 -12.94
C THR A 213 -80.29 45.10 -13.15
N ARG A 214 -80.93 46.25 -13.39
CA ARG A 214 -80.32 47.58 -13.46
C ARG A 214 -79.76 48.04 -12.09
N ALA A 215 -78.59 47.53 -11.70
CA ALA A 215 -77.82 47.99 -10.54
C ALA A 215 -76.46 48.53 -11.01
N LYS A 216 -76.38 49.84 -11.28
CA LYS A 216 -75.81 50.86 -10.38
C LYS A 216 -74.31 50.64 -10.10
N ALA A 217 -73.49 51.31 -10.89
CA ALA A 217 -72.03 51.35 -10.71
C ALA A 217 -71.62 52.09 -9.41
N PRO A 218 -70.55 51.64 -8.74
CA PRO A 218 -69.75 52.49 -7.87
C PRO A 218 -68.72 53.28 -8.71
N GLU A 219 -68.77 54.56 -8.45
CA GLU A 219 -67.88 55.67 -8.79
C GLU A 219 -66.38 55.42 -8.48
N ALA A 220 -65.49 56.24 -9.04
CA ALA A 220 -64.06 55.97 -9.12
C ALA A 220 -63.22 56.37 -7.89
N ALA A 221 -62.27 55.52 -7.53
CA ALA A 221 -61.04 55.85 -6.79
C ALA A 221 -60.05 54.66 -6.92
N ASN A 222 -58.72 54.82 -6.93
CA ASN A 222 -57.83 55.92 -7.33
C ASN A 222 -56.42 55.30 -7.53
N ASP A 223 -55.40 56.08 -7.89
CA ASP A 223 -53.99 55.66 -8.01
C ASP A 223 -53.48 54.70 -6.92
N THR A 224 -52.77 53.64 -7.34
CA THR A 224 -51.48 53.31 -6.71
C THR A 224 -50.55 52.65 -7.72
N ALA A 225 -49.36 53.23 -7.92
CA ALA A 225 -48.42 52.78 -8.94
C ALA A 225 -47.74 51.43 -8.63
N VAL A 226 -47.47 50.65 -9.68
CA VAL A 226 -46.54 49.52 -9.65
C VAL A 226 -45.16 50.03 -9.21
N ARG A 227 -44.62 49.49 -8.11
CA ARG A 227 -43.24 49.78 -7.68
C ARG A 227 -42.49 48.48 -7.41
N GLU A 228 -41.47 48.23 -8.22
CA GLU A 228 -40.58 47.06 -8.10
C GLU A 228 -40.04 46.88 -6.68
N ARG A 229 -40.23 45.69 -6.11
CA ARG A 229 -39.50 45.25 -4.91
C ARG A 229 -38.21 44.55 -5.32
N ALA A 230 -37.12 45.31 -5.37
CA ALA A 230 -35.77 44.76 -5.40
C ALA A 230 -35.47 43.96 -4.12
N PRO A 231 -34.64 42.89 -4.18
CA PRO A 231 -34.22 42.13 -3.01
C PRO A 231 -33.25 42.94 -2.12
N PRO A 232 -33.24 42.73 -0.79
CA PRO A 232 -32.41 43.49 0.13
C PRO A 232 -30.93 43.10 -0.01
N ARG A 233 -30.08 44.09 -0.33
CA ARG A 233 -28.62 43.97 -0.18
C ARG A 233 -28.25 44.29 1.27
N THR A 234 -27.99 43.27 2.08
CA THR A 234 -27.30 43.45 3.36
C THR A 234 -25.84 43.83 3.10
N GLY A 235 -25.36 44.84 3.82
CA GLY A 235 -23.97 45.31 3.72
C GLY A 235 -23.53 45.97 5.03
N PRO A 236 -22.45 45.51 5.68
CA PRO A 236 -21.96 46.11 6.92
C PRO A 236 -21.10 47.35 6.63
N ARG A 237 -21.22 48.39 7.47
CA ARG A 237 -20.28 49.52 7.51
C ARG A 237 -19.97 49.93 8.96
N GLY A 238 -18.74 49.62 9.37
CA GLY A 238 -18.04 50.14 10.54
C GLY A 238 -16.56 49.80 10.32
N ALA A 239 -15.68 50.69 9.88
CA ALA A 239 -15.20 51.94 10.49
C ALA A 239 -14.02 51.70 11.46
N THR A 240 -12.81 52.08 11.01
CA THR A 240 -11.54 52.30 11.77
C THR A 240 -11.04 51.13 12.65
N THR A 241 -9.83 50.60 12.45
CA THR A 241 -8.54 51.33 12.57
C THR A 241 -7.44 50.93 11.55
N ARG A 242 -6.36 51.73 11.54
CA ARG A 242 -5.04 51.56 10.87
C ARG A 242 -4.06 50.83 11.85
N PRO A 243 -2.80 50.42 11.51
CA PRO A 243 -2.05 50.65 10.27
C PRO A 243 -1.12 49.52 9.72
N SER A 244 -0.62 49.72 8.48
CA SER A 244 0.67 49.24 7.88
C SER A 244 0.97 47.72 7.80
N ALA A 245 1.63 47.16 6.77
CA ALA A 245 2.35 47.72 5.60
C ALA A 245 2.19 46.86 4.31
N LYS A 246 2.86 47.26 3.22
CA LYS A 246 2.93 46.62 1.87
C LYS A 246 4.18 45.69 1.74
N PRO A 247 4.38 44.90 0.65
CA PRO A 247 3.65 44.79 -0.63
C PRO A 247 2.98 43.38 -0.80
N ALA A 248 2.72 42.71 -1.95
CA ALA A 248 3.11 42.90 -3.36
C ALA A 248 2.13 42.27 -4.41
N SER A 249 2.68 41.88 -5.57
CA SER A 249 2.15 41.31 -6.82
C SER A 249 1.91 39.78 -6.80
N ALA A 250 1.22 39.13 -7.76
CA ALA A 250 0.83 39.53 -9.12
C ALA A 250 -0.55 38.97 -9.59
N GLN A 251 -0.96 39.37 -10.82
CA GLN A 251 -2.21 38.97 -11.52
C GLN A 251 -2.34 37.45 -11.78
N SER A 252 -3.52 36.84 -12.01
CA SER A 252 -4.88 37.29 -12.38
C SER A 252 -5.14 37.70 -13.86
N ALA A 253 -5.08 36.72 -14.77
CA ALA A 253 -5.77 36.69 -16.06
C ALA A 253 -6.16 35.21 -16.35
N GLU A 254 -7.16 34.84 -17.15
CA GLU A 254 -8.11 35.62 -17.96
C GLU A 254 -9.47 34.88 -18.03
N ARG A 255 -10.61 35.58 -18.23
CA ARG A 255 -11.94 34.94 -18.18
C ARG A 255 -12.98 35.54 -19.14
N HIS A 256 -12.77 35.43 -20.45
CA HIS A 256 -13.85 35.62 -21.43
C HIS A 256 -13.68 34.76 -22.69
N GLN A 257 -14.67 33.91 -22.98
CA GLN A 257 -15.53 34.06 -24.17
C GLN A 257 -16.78 33.16 -24.06
N ARG A 258 -17.72 33.31 -25.01
CA ARG A 258 -19.07 32.69 -24.99
C ARG A 258 -19.45 32.17 -26.38
N LYS A 259 -20.17 31.04 -26.39
CA LYS A 259 -21.18 30.63 -27.40
C LYS A 259 -20.76 30.61 -28.89
N SER A 260 -20.55 29.39 -29.41
CA SER A 260 -20.93 28.92 -30.76
C SER A 260 -20.71 27.39 -30.80
N ALA A 261 -21.46 26.57 -31.54
CA ALA A 261 -22.76 26.71 -32.20
C ALA A 261 -23.41 25.30 -32.28
N ALA A 262 -24.69 25.19 -32.67
CA ALA A 262 -25.38 23.90 -32.82
C ALA A 262 -25.95 23.73 -34.24
N VAL A 263 -25.44 22.74 -34.99
CA VAL A 263 -25.99 22.29 -36.29
C VAL A 263 -25.91 20.77 -36.37
N ALA A 264 -26.92 20.16 -36.99
CA ALA A 264 -27.18 18.72 -36.99
C ALA A 264 -26.22 17.87 -37.85
N ARG A 265 -26.19 16.55 -37.56
CA ARG A 265 -26.75 15.54 -38.48
C ARG A 265 -26.96 14.16 -37.82
N ARG A 266 -28.13 13.56 -38.07
CA ARG A 266 -28.36 12.10 -37.98
C ARG A 266 -27.76 11.44 -39.22
N PRO A 267 -27.44 10.14 -39.12
CA PRO A 267 -28.02 9.19 -40.06
C PRO A 267 -28.88 8.12 -39.33
N GLN A 268 -29.80 7.50 -40.08
CA GLN A 268 -30.42 6.23 -39.70
C GLN A 268 -29.64 5.10 -40.38
N SER A 269 -29.49 3.95 -39.71
CA SER A 269 -29.18 2.68 -40.36
C SER A 269 -30.25 1.66 -39.98
N VAL A 270 -30.93 1.11 -40.98
CA VAL A 270 -31.94 0.05 -40.86
C VAL A 270 -31.27 -1.29 -41.23
N LEU A 271 -31.95 -2.41 -40.95
CA LEU A 271 -31.57 -3.82 -41.20
C LEU A 271 -30.65 -4.44 -40.12
N GLY A 272 -30.88 -5.73 -39.85
CA GLY A 272 -30.12 -6.48 -38.83
C GLY A 272 -30.88 -7.57 -38.05
N ALA A 273 -32.14 -7.89 -38.40
CA ALA A 273 -32.87 -8.98 -37.75
C ALA A 273 -32.44 -10.35 -38.29
N ASN A 274 -31.91 -11.23 -37.42
CA ASN A 274 -31.96 -12.70 -37.48
C ASN A 274 -31.13 -13.29 -36.33
N GLY A 275 -31.46 -14.50 -35.84
CA GLY A 275 -30.51 -15.30 -35.05
C GLY A 275 -30.95 -15.89 -33.70
N GLU A 276 -32.23 -16.20 -33.49
CA GLU A 276 -32.55 -17.18 -32.43
C GLU A 276 -31.88 -18.52 -32.74
N ARG A 277 -31.10 -19.07 -31.80
CA ARG A 277 -30.89 -20.52 -31.76
C ARG A 277 -30.68 -21.08 -30.36
N VAL A 278 -31.58 -22.00 -30.02
CA VAL A 278 -31.65 -22.72 -28.75
C VAL A 278 -30.42 -23.61 -28.53
N ILE A 279 -29.82 -23.53 -27.34
CA ILE A 279 -29.17 -24.68 -26.70
C ILE A 279 -29.67 -24.77 -25.24
N ARG A 280 -30.53 -25.75 -24.98
CA ARG A 280 -30.66 -26.40 -23.66
C ARG A 280 -29.95 -27.75 -23.76
N ILE A 281 -29.21 -28.18 -22.74
CA ILE A 281 -29.04 -29.58 -22.31
C ILE A 281 -28.19 -29.63 -21.01
N ALA A 282 -28.33 -30.72 -20.25
CA ALA A 282 -27.45 -31.16 -19.15
C ALA A 282 -27.18 -30.17 -17.99
N ARG A 283 -28.16 -30.02 -17.08
CA ARG A 283 -27.91 -29.58 -15.69
C ARG A 283 -27.93 -30.80 -14.76
N ALA A 284 -26.81 -31.52 -14.63
CA ALA A 284 -26.69 -32.66 -13.73
C ALA A 284 -25.25 -32.84 -13.22
N ASN A 285 -25.03 -32.53 -11.93
CA ASN A 285 -24.12 -33.22 -11.01
C ASN A 285 -24.08 -32.45 -9.68
N ALA A 286 -24.55 -33.09 -8.59
CA ALA A 286 -24.44 -32.55 -7.24
C ALA A 286 -23.34 -33.32 -6.48
N PRO A 287 -22.37 -32.64 -5.84
CA PRO A 287 -21.39 -33.32 -5.01
C PRO A 287 -22.04 -33.91 -3.75
N LYS A 288 -21.64 -35.14 -3.43
CA LYS A 288 -22.20 -35.98 -2.37
C LYS A 288 -21.54 -35.63 -1.03
N ALA A 289 -22.33 -35.39 0.02
CA ALA A 289 -21.80 -35.15 1.37
C ALA A 289 -21.25 -36.44 2.01
N PRO A 290 -20.10 -36.40 2.71
CA PRO A 290 -19.64 -37.48 3.58
C PRO A 290 -20.18 -37.33 5.02
N THR A 291 -20.47 -38.46 5.66
CA THR A 291 -21.04 -38.58 7.01
C THR A 291 -19.99 -38.36 8.12
N ALA A 292 -20.44 -38.05 9.34
CA ALA A 292 -19.61 -37.85 10.54
C ALA A 292 -19.37 -39.14 11.36
N ALA A 293 -18.61 -39.00 12.47
CA ALA A 293 -18.19 -40.01 13.45
C ALA A 293 -17.07 -40.98 12.99
N SER A 294 -16.18 -41.49 13.85
CA SER A 294 -16.08 -41.37 15.32
C SER A 294 -14.59 -41.36 15.80
N PRO A 295 -14.28 -40.98 17.07
CA PRO A 295 -12.91 -40.72 17.51
C PRO A 295 -12.23 -41.93 18.20
N ALA A 296 -10.90 -42.02 18.12
CA ALA A 296 -10.11 -42.83 19.06
C ALA A 296 -8.62 -42.42 19.14
N ARG A 297 -8.07 -42.67 20.35
CA ARG A 297 -6.66 -42.98 20.66
C ARG A 297 -5.60 -41.86 20.60
N MET A 298 -5.27 -41.37 21.78
CA MET A 298 -4.04 -40.62 22.07
C MET A 298 -2.81 -41.53 21.90
N ALA A 299 -1.73 -40.99 21.32
CA ALA A 299 -0.37 -41.52 21.44
C ALA A 299 0.61 -40.33 21.43
N SER A 300 1.56 -40.30 22.36
CA SER A 300 2.50 -39.18 22.49
C SER A 300 3.57 -39.23 21.39
N SER A 301 3.83 -38.09 20.75
CA SER A 301 4.94 -37.90 19.82
C SER A 301 5.54 -36.51 20.05
N ALA A 302 6.80 -36.45 20.46
CA ALA A 302 7.48 -35.18 20.75
C ALA A 302 7.59 -34.34 19.47
N THR A 303 6.91 -33.19 19.44
CA THR A 303 6.93 -32.27 18.30
C THR A 303 8.25 -31.52 18.23
N THR A 304 9.25 -32.14 17.59
CA THR A 304 10.44 -31.40 17.12
C THR A 304 9.97 -30.39 16.09
N THR A 305 9.92 -29.11 16.46
CA THR A 305 9.50 -28.02 15.58
C THR A 305 10.53 -27.83 14.46
N LYS A 306 10.36 -28.56 13.36
CA LYS A 306 11.01 -28.21 12.10
C LYS A 306 10.61 -26.77 11.78
N GLN A 307 11.59 -25.89 11.60
CA GLN A 307 11.32 -24.60 10.97
C GLN A 307 10.74 -24.87 9.59
N ASP A 308 9.57 -24.32 9.29
CA ASP A 308 9.04 -24.33 7.93
C ASP A 308 10.04 -23.60 7.04
N LYS A 309 10.73 -24.38 6.21
CA LYS A 309 11.73 -23.92 5.25
C LYS A 309 11.00 -23.02 4.26
N THR A 310 11.04 -21.71 4.50
CA THR A 310 10.23 -20.71 3.80
C THR A 310 10.28 -20.93 2.29
N THR A 311 9.20 -21.48 1.75
CA THR A 311 9.07 -21.72 0.32
C THR A 311 9.16 -20.37 -0.38
N ALA A 312 10.22 -20.16 -1.16
CA ALA A 312 10.38 -18.93 -1.92
C ALA A 312 9.13 -18.73 -2.79
N PRO A 313 8.56 -17.50 -2.85
CA PRO A 313 7.31 -17.27 -3.56
C PRO A 313 7.46 -17.70 -5.01
N VAL A 314 6.61 -18.63 -5.44
CA VAL A 314 6.58 -19.12 -6.82
C VAL A 314 6.11 -17.98 -7.69
N MET A 315 7.02 -17.40 -8.48
CA MET A 315 6.67 -16.35 -9.43
C MET A 315 5.76 -16.91 -10.53
N GLU A 316 4.75 -16.14 -10.93
CA GLU A 316 3.98 -16.44 -12.14
C GLU A 316 4.93 -16.57 -13.35
N PHE A 317 4.58 -17.45 -14.29
CA PHE A 317 5.37 -17.69 -15.50
C PHE A 317 4.91 -16.76 -16.62
N PHE A 318 5.86 -16.15 -17.33
CA PHE A 318 5.60 -15.31 -18.49
C PHE A 318 5.61 -16.16 -19.77
N PRO A 319 4.65 -15.98 -20.70
CA PRO A 319 4.66 -16.72 -21.97
C PRO A 319 5.96 -16.47 -22.75
N ALA A 320 6.52 -17.53 -23.33
CA ALA A 320 7.81 -17.50 -24.02
C ALA A 320 7.87 -16.49 -25.18
N GLU A 321 6.76 -16.33 -25.89
CA GLU A 321 6.56 -15.26 -26.87
C GLU A 321 5.67 -14.16 -26.26
N PRO A 322 6.20 -12.97 -25.91
CA PRO A 322 5.37 -11.82 -25.60
C PRO A 322 4.47 -11.46 -26.80
N PRO A 323 3.25 -10.96 -26.59
CA PRO A 323 2.47 -10.37 -27.68
C PRO A 323 3.26 -9.25 -28.38
N PRO A 324 3.04 -8.99 -29.68
CA PRO A 324 3.70 -7.89 -30.39
C PRO A 324 3.52 -6.56 -29.65
N ALA A 325 4.64 -5.93 -29.32
CA ALA A 325 4.68 -4.60 -28.70
C ALA A 325 4.48 -3.52 -29.77
N SER A 326 3.93 -2.37 -29.38
CA SER A 326 3.80 -1.21 -30.27
C SER A 326 5.18 -0.74 -30.75
N VAL A 327 6.16 -0.71 -29.86
CA VAL A 327 7.57 -0.46 -30.17
C VAL A 327 8.50 -1.20 -29.18
N ARG A 328 9.75 -1.47 -29.60
CA ARG A 328 10.81 -2.12 -28.82
C ARG A 328 12.07 -1.24 -28.74
N TYR A 329 12.71 -1.20 -27.58
CA TYR A 329 14.06 -0.68 -27.40
C TYR A 329 14.95 -1.75 -26.76
N ASP A 330 15.99 -2.16 -27.47
CA ASP A 330 17.04 -2.99 -26.89
C ASP A 330 18.01 -2.09 -26.12
N VAL A 331 18.11 -2.32 -24.81
CA VAL A 331 18.92 -1.48 -23.92
C VAL A 331 20.40 -1.80 -24.15
N PRO A 332 21.30 -0.81 -24.31
CA PRO A 332 22.70 -1.06 -24.62
C PRO A 332 23.38 -1.97 -23.59
N GLU A 333 24.11 -3.00 -24.04
CA GLU A 333 24.78 -3.97 -23.16
C GLU A 333 25.74 -3.29 -22.16
N ALA A 334 26.40 -2.21 -22.57
CA ALA A 334 27.25 -1.37 -21.70
C ALA A 334 26.56 -0.91 -20.40
N THR A 335 25.23 -0.81 -20.39
CA THR A 335 24.41 -0.48 -19.21
C THR A 335 24.49 -1.57 -18.14
N PHE A 336 24.61 -2.83 -18.55
CA PHE A 336 24.62 -4.01 -17.68
C PHE A 336 25.99 -4.70 -17.58
N ALA A 337 26.98 -4.29 -18.37
CA ALA A 337 28.30 -4.93 -18.44
C ALA A 337 29.08 -5.01 -17.10
N ALA A 338 28.74 -4.17 -16.12
CA ALA A 338 29.31 -4.22 -14.77
C ALA A 338 28.56 -5.18 -13.80
N MET A 339 27.38 -5.67 -14.19
CA MET A 339 26.47 -6.45 -13.35
C MET A 339 26.64 -7.93 -13.62
N ARG A 340 26.73 -8.74 -12.56
CA ARG A 340 27.07 -10.17 -12.61
C ARG A 340 25.88 -11.11 -12.43
N ALA A 341 24.71 -10.57 -12.11
CA ALA A 341 23.49 -11.36 -11.91
C ALA A 341 22.23 -10.55 -12.27
N TYR A 342 21.17 -11.25 -12.70
CA TYR A 342 19.84 -10.67 -12.90
C TYR A 342 19.34 -9.84 -11.72
N GLY A 343 19.69 -10.21 -10.49
CA GLY A 343 19.31 -9.48 -9.28
C GLY A 343 19.91 -8.07 -9.18
N GLU A 344 21.03 -7.80 -9.85
CA GLU A 344 21.65 -6.48 -9.94
C GLU A 344 21.02 -5.66 -11.06
N ALA A 345 20.85 -6.24 -12.25
CA ALA A 345 20.10 -5.64 -13.36
C ALA A 345 18.65 -5.29 -12.97
N THR A 346 17.99 -6.16 -12.21
CA THR A 346 16.65 -5.94 -11.65
C THR A 346 16.66 -4.76 -10.68
N LYS A 347 17.59 -4.69 -9.71
CA LYS A 347 17.72 -3.55 -8.78
C LYS A 347 17.97 -2.23 -9.51
N PHE A 348 18.76 -2.26 -10.58
CA PHE A 348 19.04 -1.10 -11.42
C PHE A 348 17.79 -0.61 -12.16
N ILE A 349 17.05 -1.51 -12.82
CA ILE A 349 15.78 -1.19 -13.48
C ILE A 349 14.76 -0.69 -12.45
N LEU A 350 14.71 -1.27 -11.25
CA LEU A 350 13.84 -0.79 -10.16
C LEU A 350 14.19 0.62 -9.69
N ALA A 351 15.47 0.94 -9.51
CA ALA A 351 15.90 2.30 -9.14
C ALA A 351 15.58 3.32 -10.26
N ALA A 352 15.74 2.94 -11.52
CA ALA A 352 15.33 3.76 -12.66
C ALA A 352 13.81 3.99 -12.69
N LEU A 353 13.03 2.92 -12.49
CA LEU A 353 11.57 2.98 -12.38
C LEU A 353 11.11 3.86 -11.22
N GLU A 354 11.71 3.74 -10.04
CA GLU A 354 11.37 4.55 -8.87
C GLU A 354 11.73 6.03 -9.07
N GLY A 355 12.90 6.32 -9.64
CA GLY A 355 13.25 7.69 -10.07
C GLY A 355 12.31 8.26 -11.14
N GLY A 356 11.77 7.39 -12.01
CA GLY A 356 10.71 7.72 -12.97
C GLY A 356 9.29 7.75 -12.37
N GLY A 357 9.10 7.50 -11.07
CA GLY A 357 7.80 7.50 -10.39
C GLY A 357 6.93 6.25 -10.55
N TYR A 358 7.50 5.13 -11.02
CA TYR A 358 6.83 3.83 -11.19
C TYR A 358 6.94 2.97 -9.91
N ALA A 359 6.08 3.26 -8.93
CA ALA A 359 6.03 2.49 -7.68
C ALA A 359 5.51 1.06 -7.87
N GLU A 360 4.51 0.86 -8.72
CA GLU A 360 3.84 -0.44 -8.95
C GLU A 360 4.37 -1.16 -10.19
N ARG A 361 4.79 -2.42 -9.98
CA ARG A 361 5.29 -3.35 -10.98
C ARG A 361 5.05 -4.80 -10.56
N SER A 362 4.90 -5.69 -11.54
CA SER A 362 4.76 -7.14 -11.33
C SER A 362 5.96 -7.89 -11.93
N PHE A 363 6.36 -9.00 -11.30
CA PHE A 363 7.52 -9.81 -11.69
C PHE A 363 7.09 -11.20 -12.15
N PHE A 364 7.77 -11.71 -13.16
CA PHE A 364 7.53 -13.03 -13.74
C PHE A 364 8.84 -13.75 -14.02
N SER A 365 8.82 -15.07 -13.88
CA SER A 365 9.86 -15.93 -14.45
C SER A 365 9.62 -16.12 -15.95
N THR A 366 10.67 -16.09 -16.77
CA THR A 366 10.56 -16.40 -18.20
C THR A 366 11.10 -17.80 -18.49
N GLU A 367 10.83 -18.32 -19.68
CA GLU A 367 11.62 -19.43 -20.22
C GLU A 367 13.12 -19.07 -20.22
N GLY A 368 13.98 -20.07 -20.04
CA GLY A 368 15.43 -19.89 -19.92
C GLY A 368 15.92 -19.36 -18.56
N GLY A 369 15.03 -19.09 -17.61
CA GLY A 369 15.40 -18.59 -16.27
C GLY A 369 15.62 -17.07 -16.18
N GLY A 370 15.19 -16.33 -17.20
CA GLY A 370 15.16 -14.87 -17.20
C GLY A 370 14.05 -14.28 -16.34
N VAL A 371 14.00 -12.95 -16.30
CA VAL A 371 13.05 -12.16 -15.48
C VAL A 371 12.31 -11.16 -16.35
N ALA A 372 10.99 -11.15 -16.27
CA ALA A 372 10.14 -10.13 -16.88
C ALA A 372 9.53 -9.22 -15.80
N MET A 373 9.56 -7.90 -16.04
CA MET A 373 9.04 -6.86 -15.15
C MET A 373 8.03 -5.99 -15.91
N VAL A 374 6.76 -6.02 -15.50
CA VAL A 374 5.68 -5.23 -16.11
C VAL A 374 5.36 -4.04 -15.21
N THR A 375 5.39 -2.81 -15.74
CA THR A 375 4.94 -1.61 -15.01
C THR A 375 3.42 -1.56 -14.90
N ARG A 376 2.90 -0.84 -13.89
CA ARG A 376 1.50 -0.37 -13.93
C ARG A 376 1.21 0.36 -15.26
N LEU A 377 -0.01 0.20 -15.77
CA LEU A 377 -0.51 0.92 -16.93
C LEU A 377 -0.60 2.43 -16.60
N GLU A 378 0.02 3.25 -17.44
CA GLU A 378 0.24 4.69 -17.25
C GLU A 378 -0.58 5.49 -18.25
N ARG A 379 -1.34 6.51 -17.81
CA ARG A 379 -2.03 7.43 -18.73
C ARG A 379 -1.03 8.42 -19.33
N ILE A 380 -1.07 8.59 -20.65
CA ILE A 380 -0.21 9.49 -21.41
C ILE A 380 -1.02 10.49 -22.24
N ALA A 381 -0.39 11.61 -22.59
CA ALA A 381 -0.92 12.60 -23.53
C ALA A 381 -0.65 12.18 -25.00
N ASP A 382 -1.16 12.96 -25.95
CA ASP A 382 -1.02 12.68 -27.39
C ASP A 382 0.43 12.79 -27.90
N ASP A 383 1.30 13.47 -27.17
CA ASP A 383 2.75 13.51 -27.45
C ASP A 383 3.53 12.36 -26.76
N GLY A 384 2.89 11.55 -25.91
CA GLY A 384 3.52 10.51 -25.11
C GLY A 384 4.13 10.96 -23.77
N ALA A 385 3.94 12.21 -23.35
CA ALA A 385 4.25 12.63 -21.98
C ALA A 385 3.30 11.96 -20.96
N PRO A 386 3.70 11.75 -19.70
CA PRO A 386 2.78 11.32 -18.65
C PRO A 386 1.67 12.35 -18.44
N SER A 387 0.43 11.90 -18.29
CA SER A 387 -0.68 12.78 -17.92
C SER A 387 -0.59 13.18 -16.44
N ASP A 388 -1.10 14.36 -16.07
CA ASP A 388 -1.28 14.75 -14.66
C ASP A 388 -2.03 13.69 -13.84
N SER A 389 -3.01 13.02 -14.48
CA SER A 389 -3.78 11.93 -13.89
C SER A 389 -3.10 10.56 -14.10
N ARG A 390 -1.77 10.51 -14.00
CA ARG A 390 -0.88 9.43 -14.45
C ARG A 390 -1.33 8.02 -14.09
N TRP A 391 -1.83 7.85 -12.86
CA TRP A 391 -2.16 6.56 -12.24
C TRP A 391 -3.65 6.37 -11.94
N SER A 392 -4.56 7.17 -12.54
CA SER A 392 -6.00 7.23 -12.18
C SER A 392 -6.85 5.99 -12.50
N LEU A 393 -6.21 4.84 -12.72
CA LEU A 393 -6.87 3.54 -12.74
C LEU A 393 -7.28 3.17 -11.32
N LYS A 394 -8.58 3.01 -11.05
CA LYS A 394 -9.04 2.34 -9.83
C LYS A 394 -8.40 0.95 -9.79
N GLN A 395 -7.66 0.62 -8.74
CA GLN A 395 -6.97 -0.67 -8.66
C GLN A 395 -8.01 -1.81 -8.74
N PRO A 396 -7.78 -2.83 -9.60
CA PRO A 396 -8.59 -4.04 -9.56
C PRO A 396 -8.29 -4.81 -8.26
N PRO A 397 -9.24 -5.63 -7.75
CA PRO A 397 -8.93 -6.59 -6.70
C PRO A 397 -7.88 -7.61 -7.19
N ASP A 398 -7.00 -8.03 -6.28
CA ASP A 398 -5.72 -8.68 -6.62
C ASP A 398 -5.83 -10.02 -7.39
N GLY A 399 -4.85 -10.27 -8.27
CA GLY A 399 -4.44 -11.62 -8.66
C GLY A 399 -4.50 -12.01 -10.15
N ALA A 400 -3.39 -12.59 -10.63
CA ALA A 400 -3.09 -13.13 -11.97
C ALA A 400 -2.88 -12.12 -13.09
N VAL A 401 -1.64 -11.97 -13.57
CA VAL A 401 -1.31 -11.11 -14.72
C VAL A 401 -1.47 -11.82 -16.07
N GLU A 402 -1.57 -13.16 -16.11
CA GLU A 402 -2.13 -13.86 -17.28
C GLU A 402 -3.52 -13.34 -17.66
N LYS A 403 -4.32 -12.87 -16.69
CA LYS A 403 -5.59 -12.20 -16.97
C LYS A 403 -5.40 -10.84 -17.61
N THR A 404 -4.29 -10.11 -17.39
CA THR A 404 -4.16 -8.68 -17.75
C THR A 404 -4.44 -8.40 -19.22
N LEU A 405 -3.97 -9.23 -20.15
CA LEU A 405 -4.24 -9.04 -21.59
C LEU A 405 -5.68 -9.40 -21.99
N ALA A 406 -6.30 -10.38 -21.33
CA ALA A 406 -7.73 -10.68 -21.50
C ALA A 406 -8.64 -9.65 -20.81
N PHE A 407 -8.16 -9.05 -19.72
CA PHE A 407 -8.83 -8.05 -18.88
C PHE A 407 -8.83 -6.68 -19.57
N LEU A 408 -7.69 -6.26 -20.14
CA LEU A 408 -7.56 -5.13 -21.08
C LEU A 408 -8.62 -5.22 -22.19
N ARG A 409 -8.82 -6.41 -22.76
CA ARG A 409 -9.82 -6.65 -23.81
C ARG A 409 -11.26 -6.84 -23.32
N GLY A 410 -11.50 -6.95 -22.01
CA GLY A 410 -12.72 -7.57 -21.49
C GLY A 410 -13.52 -6.85 -20.40
N LYS A 411 -12.88 -6.14 -19.45
CA LYS A 411 -13.60 -5.55 -18.29
C LYS A 411 -13.07 -4.20 -17.77
N PHE A 412 -12.13 -3.57 -18.46
CA PHE A 412 -11.63 -2.25 -18.06
C PHE A 412 -12.57 -1.11 -18.47
N ALA A 413 -13.42 -0.67 -17.54
CA ALA A 413 -14.03 0.66 -17.59
C ALA A 413 -12.99 1.72 -17.18
N VAL A 414 -11.98 1.93 -18.02
CA VAL A 414 -11.01 3.02 -17.89
C VAL A 414 -11.59 4.32 -18.45
N GLU A 415 -11.03 5.45 -18.07
CA GLU A 415 -11.39 6.72 -18.71
C GLU A 415 -10.90 6.73 -20.17
N PRO A 416 -11.61 7.41 -21.09
CA PRO A 416 -11.13 7.64 -22.45
C PRO A 416 -9.75 8.30 -22.46
N GLY A 417 -8.89 7.90 -23.39
CA GLY A 417 -7.54 8.44 -23.54
C GLY A 417 -6.50 7.40 -23.96
N ARG A 418 -5.23 7.81 -23.92
CA ARG A 418 -4.07 6.99 -24.27
C ARG A 418 -3.37 6.47 -23.03
N TYR A 419 -2.85 5.26 -23.13
CA TYR A 419 -2.14 4.58 -22.05
C TYR A 419 -0.93 3.83 -22.57
N ARG A 420 0.14 3.70 -21.77
CA ARG A 420 1.25 2.77 -22.05
C ARG A 420 1.51 1.82 -20.88
N ALA A 421 1.98 0.62 -21.20
CA ALA A 421 2.64 -0.27 -20.25
C ALA A 421 4.05 -0.59 -20.78
N THR A 422 5.04 -0.60 -19.88
CA THR A 422 6.42 -0.96 -20.22
C THR A 422 6.75 -2.32 -19.60
N LEU A 423 7.25 -3.23 -20.42
CA LEU A 423 7.73 -4.55 -20.03
C LEU A 423 9.24 -4.60 -20.26
N PHE A 424 10.01 -4.72 -19.19
CA PHE A 424 11.45 -5.03 -19.28
C PHE A 424 11.63 -6.54 -19.19
N MET A 425 12.30 -7.13 -20.18
CA MET A 425 12.67 -8.55 -20.17
C MET A 425 14.19 -8.68 -20.08
N LEU A 426 14.68 -9.46 -19.13
CA LEU A 426 16.09 -9.79 -18.91
C LEU A 426 16.36 -11.25 -19.26
N HIS A 427 17.32 -11.50 -20.16
CA HIS A 427 17.69 -12.86 -20.60
C HIS A 427 19.19 -13.01 -20.91
N ASP A 428 19.78 -14.16 -20.55
CA ASP A 428 21.16 -14.58 -20.88
C ASP A 428 21.36 -14.94 -22.38
N ARG A 429 20.31 -14.77 -23.18
CA ARG A 429 20.31 -14.94 -24.64
C ARG A 429 19.54 -13.75 -25.23
N PRO A 430 19.93 -13.19 -26.38
CA PRO A 430 19.11 -12.20 -27.07
C PRO A 430 17.70 -12.76 -27.27
N ALA A 431 16.69 -12.04 -26.75
CA ALA A 431 15.29 -12.45 -26.88
C ALA A 431 14.92 -12.67 -28.36
N PRO A 432 14.18 -13.75 -28.70
CA PRO A 432 13.98 -14.17 -30.08
C PRO A 432 13.46 -13.03 -30.94
N THR A 433 14.27 -12.62 -31.91
CA THR A 433 13.95 -11.49 -32.78
C THR A 433 12.75 -11.86 -33.65
N ILE A 434 11.69 -11.04 -33.66
CA ILE A 434 10.50 -11.23 -34.51
C ILE A 434 10.82 -10.87 -36.00
N VAL A 435 12.08 -11.03 -36.40
CA VAL A 435 12.60 -10.85 -37.75
C VAL A 435 12.85 -12.23 -38.33
N LYS A 436 12.25 -12.50 -39.50
CA LYS A 436 12.39 -13.79 -40.20
C LYS A 436 13.85 -14.05 -40.59
N THR A 437 14.49 -14.97 -39.89
CA THR A 437 15.65 -15.77 -40.32
C THR A 437 16.78 -15.06 -41.07
N SER A 438 17.84 -14.71 -40.35
CA SER A 438 19.21 -14.74 -40.89
C SER A 438 20.09 -15.59 -39.96
N ALA A 439 20.45 -16.80 -40.38
CA ALA A 439 21.29 -17.70 -39.60
C ALA A 439 22.78 -17.30 -39.75
N GLY A 440 23.53 -17.26 -38.65
CA GLY A 440 24.97 -16.97 -38.66
C GLY A 440 25.55 -16.32 -37.40
N GLY A 441 24.72 -15.78 -36.52
CA GLY A 441 25.17 -15.14 -35.27
C GLY A 441 25.75 -16.13 -34.26
N ARG A 442 26.96 -15.85 -33.75
CA ARG A 442 27.56 -16.54 -32.61
C ARG A 442 26.94 -15.99 -31.32
N PRO A 443 26.55 -16.81 -30.32
CA PRO A 443 25.94 -16.29 -29.10
C PRO A 443 26.99 -15.54 -28.25
N GLU A 444 26.81 -14.24 -28.13
CA GLU A 444 27.57 -13.37 -27.24
C GLU A 444 27.14 -13.57 -25.78
N ARG A 445 28.05 -13.34 -24.83
CA ARG A 445 27.83 -13.62 -23.40
C ARG A 445 27.46 -12.34 -22.65
N GLY A 446 26.25 -11.85 -22.89
CA GLY A 446 25.70 -10.66 -22.23
C GLY A 446 24.29 -10.91 -21.70
N THR A 447 23.97 -10.35 -20.55
CA THR A 447 22.57 -10.25 -20.10
C THR A 447 21.88 -9.20 -20.97
N THR A 448 21.10 -9.65 -21.94
CA THR A 448 20.34 -8.75 -22.82
C THR A 448 19.10 -8.24 -22.09
N CYS A 449 18.77 -6.96 -22.30
CA CYS A 449 17.54 -6.37 -21.79
C CYS A 449 16.76 -5.69 -22.91
N ALA A 450 15.50 -6.08 -23.09
CA ALA A 450 14.58 -5.45 -24.03
C ALA A 450 13.45 -4.73 -23.26
N ALA A 451 13.26 -3.44 -23.55
CA ALA A 451 12.10 -2.68 -23.14
C ALA A 451 11.04 -2.75 -24.24
N LEU A 452 9.98 -3.51 -23.99
CA LEU A 452 8.80 -3.63 -24.84
C LEU A 452 7.74 -2.63 -24.35
N ILE A 453 7.24 -1.78 -25.25
CA ILE A 453 6.23 -0.77 -24.92
C ILE A 453 4.94 -1.10 -25.67
N TYR A 454 3.87 -1.24 -24.90
CA TYR A 454 2.53 -1.46 -25.39
C TYR A 454 1.74 -0.17 -25.21
N GLU A 455 1.31 0.45 -26.31
CA GLU A 455 0.42 1.61 -26.25
C GLU A 455 -1.02 1.21 -26.58
N PHE A 456 -1.96 1.73 -25.80
CA PHE A 456 -3.38 1.47 -25.93
C PHE A 456 -4.17 2.79 -26.01
N VAL A 457 -5.17 2.81 -26.89
CA VAL A 457 -6.25 3.81 -26.86
C VAL A 457 -7.48 3.18 -26.24
N SER A 458 -8.17 3.92 -25.37
CA SER A 458 -9.54 3.59 -24.95
C SER A 458 -10.52 4.71 -25.28
N ASP A 459 -11.71 4.30 -25.71
CA ASP A 459 -12.90 5.14 -25.88
C ASP A 459 -13.83 5.14 -24.64
N GLY A 460 -13.41 4.48 -23.55
CA GLY A 460 -14.20 4.26 -22.34
C GLY A 460 -15.07 2.99 -22.36
N SER A 461 -15.17 2.30 -23.49
CA SER A 461 -15.91 1.05 -23.68
C SER A 461 -15.08 -0.09 -24.30
N THR A 462 -14.13 0.24 -25.17
CA THR A 462 -13.14 -0.67 -25.76
C THR A 462 -11.71 -0.19 -25.47
N VAL A 463 -10.76 -1.12 -25.48
CA VAL A 463 -9.32 -0.84 -25.39
C VAL A 463 -8.65 -1.51 -26.59
N ARG A 464 -7.83 -0.76 -27.32
CA ARG A 464 -7.17 -1.23 -28.56
C ARG A 464 -5.69 -0.94 -28.47
N LEU A 465 -4.85 -1.93 -28.76
CA LEU A 465 -3.43 -1.71 -29.00
C LEU A 465 -3.29 -0.82 -30.25
N VAL A 466 -2.38 0.15 -30.20
CA VAL A 466 -2.09 1.04 -31.33
C VAL A 466 -0.61 1.09 -31.65
N GLU A 467 -0.30 1.30 -32.92
CA GLU A 467 1.03 1.71 -33.39
C GLU A 467 1.09 3.24 -33.34
N ASN A 468 2.16 3.77 -32.75
CA ASN A 468 2.38 5.20 -32.55
C ASN A 468 3.62 5.66 -33.32
N GLY A 469 3.67 6.91 -33.74
CA GLY A 469 4.83 7.49 -34.43
C GLY A 469 6.06 7.74 -33.54
N LEU A 470 5.92 7.59 -32.21
CA LEU A 470 7.03 7.70 -31.27
C LEU A 470 7.87 6.43 -31.25
N SER A 471 9.18 6.58 -31.34
CA SER A 471 10.11 5.48 -31.09
C SER A 471 10.07 5.02 -29.62
N ALA A 472 10.46 3.78 -29.37
CA ALA A 472 10.60 3.26 -28.01
C ALA A 472 11.57 4.10 -27.15
N LYS A 473 12.59 4.70 -27.77
CA LYS A 473 13.52 5.63 -27.11
C LYS A 473 12.82 6.90 -26.64
N GLU A 474 11.93 7.47 -27.45
CA GLU A 474 11.14 8.66 -27.06
C GLU A 474 10.12 8.34 -25.96
N HIS A 475 9.47 7.17 -26.03
CA HIS A 475 8.62 6.69 -24.93
C HIS A 475 9.41 6.58 -23.61
N LEU A 476 10.61 6.01 -23.62
CA LEU A 476 11.47 5.94 -22.42
C LEU A 476 11.99 7.32 -21.98
N ALA A 477 12.24 8.25 -22.92
CA ALA A 477 12.63 9.62 -22.60
C ALA A 477 11.51 10.37 -21.88
N LYS A 478 10.29 10.30 -22.42
CA LYS A 478 9.10 10.94 -21.82
C LYS A 478 8.61 10.24 -20.55
N ALA A 479 8.95 8.96 -20.36
CA ALA A 479 8.80 8.26 -19.09
C ALA A 479 9.79 8.72 -17.98
N GLY A 480 10.81 9.51 -18.34
CA GLY A 480 11.93 9.86 -17.44
C GLY A 480 12.97 8.74 -17.25
N LEU A 481 12.78 7.59 -17.92
CA LEU A 481 13.57 6.36 -17.73
C LEU A 481 14.85 6.32 -18.57
N LEU A 482 14.84 6.90 -19.78
CA LEU A 482 15.96 6.80 -20.71
C LEU A 482 17.30 7.29 -20.12
N LYS A 483 17.27 8.31 -19.25
CA LYS A 483 18.48 8.85 -18.60
C LYS A 483 19.23 7.83 -17.74
N ALA A 484 18.55 6.77 -17.25
CA ALA A 484 19.21 5.66 -16.59
C ALA A 484 19.78 4.62 -17.57
N PHE A 485 19.19 4.49 -18.75
CA PHE A 485 19.51 3.46 -19.76
C PHE A 485 20.50 3.92 -20.85
N GLU A 486 20.85 5.21 -20.90
CA GLU A 486 22.00 5.68 -21.67
C GLU A 486 23.25 5.73 -20.76
N PRO A 487 24.41 5.22 -21.21
CA PRO A 487 25.64 5.35 -20.45
C PRO A 487 26.02 6.82 -20.28
N ALA A 488 26.58 7.17 -19.12
CA ALA A 488 27.17 8.48 -18.89
C ALA A 488 28.28 8.73 -19.93
N ARG A 489 28.21 9.89 -20.59
CA ARG A 489 29.19 10.35 -21.59
C ARG A 489 30.33 11.12 -20.95
#